data_AF-A0A6N6LEG2-F1
#
_entry.id   AF-A0A6N6LEG2-F1
#
_cell.length_a   1.000
_cell.length_b   1.000
_cell.length_c   1.000
_cell.angle_alpha   90.00
_cell.angle_beta   90.00
_cell.angle_gamma   90.00
#
_symmetry.space_group_name_H-M   'P 1'
#
loop_
_entity.id
_entity.type
_entity.pdbx_description
1 polymer ?
#
loop_
_entity_poly.entity_id
_entity_poly.type
_entity_poly.pdbx_seq_one_letter_code
_entity_poly.pdbx_strand_id
1 'polypeptide(L)'
;MAQGLSYQDDYLVGGPARAWVTPNFRLAEYTRPDGRIRVHRELVAGVQLLRNALGRSVGIVSLMPEGGLGHGRDGRFVWVEAGDPAAVVAAATRLARDGTFEHIEARGPRVYLEMPDPAHLPPLVAENALARAIEVTAAFETSGDPYLQVTGNFDGAGLSFGPIQVNFGTGTLQEMFRRYRARDEAALKRCFGELWDEWQQVMALPSRSRQVAWADALSRGRNKADVDPRWKAALQAVGNTPAFRDETLRYAYDVYGRKLIAALSWLDGVCPIPIGNFRCLAALYDLCVQQGSLDKAHEAIRRRIAAERPSDEFQLTRIAVEERGRKANAAWRADCISRRLCILEREPVEVSDSGRSARRDNPNLYLLRNVPVKQMARYLL
;
A
#
# COMPACT_ATOMS: atom_id res chain seq x y z
N MET A 1 13.23 5.49 -4.01
CA MET A 1 13.80 5.82 -2.68
C MET A 1 14.09 4.50 -1.97
N ALA A 2 15.37 4.20 -1.76
CA ALA A 2 15.97 3.02 -1.07
C ALA A 2 17.26 2.53 -1.75
N GLN A 3 17.70 3.16 -2.86
CA GLN A 3 18.93 2.75 -3.52
C GLN A 3 20.15 2.94 -2.60
N GLY A 4 20.91 1.87 -2.41
CA GLY A 4 22.15 1.86 -1.64
C GLY A 4 21.98 1.69 -0.12
N LEU A 5 20.76 1.46 0.39
CA LEU A 5 20.59 1.08 1.80
C LEU A 5 21.05 -0.38 2.01
N SER A 6 21.78 -0.61 3.10
CA SER A 6 22.30 -1.92 3.48
C SER A 6 21.56 -2.46 4.70
N TYR A 7 21.12 -3.71 4.61
CA TYR A 7 20.37 -4.37 5.67
C TYR A 7 21.03 -5.68 6.11
N GLN A 8 20.93 -5.98 7.40
CA GLN A 8 21.31 -7.26 8.00
C GLN A 8 20.19 -7.68 8.96
N ASP A 9 19.50 -8.78 8.68
CA ASP A 9 18.41 -9.31 9.50
C ASP A 9 17.34 -8.25 9.84
N ASP A 10 16.85 -7.54 8.82
CA ASP A 10 15.92 -6.39 8.94
C ASP A 10 16.46 -5.17 9.73
N TYR A 11 17.71 -5.17 10.18
CA TYR A 11 18.39 -3.96 10.67
C TYR A 11 19.00 -3.19 9.51
N LEU A 12 18.66 -1.91 9.41
CA LEU A 12 19.39 -0.95 8.61
C LEU A 12 20.76 -0.72 9.25
N VAL A 13 21.83 -1.00 8.50
CA VAL A 13 23.21 -0.95 8.99
C VAL A 13 24.11 0.00 8.19
N GLY A 14 23.62 0.53 7.07
CA GLY A 14 24.42 1.47 6.27
C GLY A 14 23.73 1.97 5.00
N GLY A 15 24.44 2.82 4.27
CA GLY A 15 24.03 3.42 3.01
C GLY A 15 24.42 4.90 2.89
N PRO A 16 24.02 5.59 1.81
CA PRO A 16 24.27 7.02 1.66
C PRO A 16 23.49 7.84 2.70
N ALA A 17 24.14 8.79 3.38
CA ALA A 17 23.51 9.60 4.42
C ALA A 17 22.23 10.34 3.96
N ARG A 18 22.19 10.76 2.69
CA ARG A 18 21.03 11.44 2.06
C ARG A 18 19.97 10.49 1.51
N ALA A 19 20.19 9.17 1.60
CA ALA A 19 19.20 8.20 1.15
C ALA A 19 17.96 8.25 2.04
N TRP A 20 16.80 8.26 1.40
CA TRP A 20 15.52 8.16 2.07
C TRP A 20 15.28 6.72 2.52
N VAL A 21 15.00 6.54 3.81
CA VAL A 21 14.64 5.25 4.43
C VAL A 21 13.12 5.06 4.40
N THR A 22 12.39 6.15 4.62
CA THR A 22 10.94 6.28 4.41
C THR A 22 10.66 7.63 3.73
N PRO A 23 9.42 7.94 3.33
CA PRO A 23 9.14 9.17 2.60
C PRO A 23 9.52 10.47 3.32
N ASN A 24 9.66 10.45 4.64
CA ASN A 24 9.95 11.64 5.45
C ASN A 24 11.21 11.54 6.30
N PHE A 25 11.96 10.44 6.22
CA PHE A 25 13.18 10.25 7.02
C PHE A 25 14.34 9.76 6.17
N ARG A 26 15.49 10.40 6.37
CA ARG A 26 16.77 10.06 5.74
C ARG A 26 17.63 9.21 6.66
N LEU A 27 18.58 8.50 6.06
CA LEU A 27 19.51 7.62 6.79
C LEU A 27 20.30 8.38 7.86
N ALA A 28 20.73 9.61 7.56
CA ALA A 28 21.48 10.46 8.49
C ALA A 28 20.75 10.73 9.81
N GLU A 29 19.42 10.73 9.81
CA GLU A 29 18.61 10.93 11.02
C GLU A 29 18.64 9.70 11.93
N TYR A 30 19.04 8.54 11.41
CA TYR A 30 19.25 7.30 12.14
C TYR A 30 20.74 7.01 12.44
N THR A 31 21.63 7.95 12.16
CA THR A 31 23.06 7.82 12.45
C THR A 31 23.34 8.23 13.90
N ARG A 32 24.05 7.37 14.63
CA ARG A 32 24.49 7.64 16.01
C ARG A 32 25.61 8.68 16.04
N PRO A 33 25.91 9.28 17.21
CA PRO A 33 27.02 10.22 17.36
C PRO A 33 28.39 9.65 16.93
N ASP A 34 28.59 8.33 17.02
CA ASP A 34 29.81 7.64 16.59
C ASP A 34 29.84 7.31 15.09
N GLY A 35 28.84 7.76 14.32
CA GLY A 35 28.72 7.52 12.88
C GLY A 35 28.11 6.15 12.53
N ARG A 36 27.86 5.27 13.49
CA ARG A 36 27.26 3.95 13.23
C ARG A 36 25.76 4.06 13.00
N ILE A 37 25.23 3.14 12.20
CA ILE A 37 23.79 2.99 11.98
C ILE A 37 23.42 1.56 12.38
N ARG A 38 22.41 1.45 13.22
CA ARG A 38 21.78 0.18 13.55
C ARG A 38 20.38 0.47 14.07
N VAL A 39 19.40 0.28 13.20
CA VAL A 39 17.98 0.48 13.51
C VAL A 39 17.12 -0.53 12.77
N HIS A 40 16.18 -1.15 13.44
CA HIS A 40 15.32 -2.16 12.84
C HIS A 40 14.25 -1.53 11.93
N ARG A 41 13.95 -2.16 10.78
CA ARG A 41 12.99 -1.66 9.78
C ARG A 41 11.61 -1.34 10.37
N GLU A 42 11.14 -2.13 11.32
CA GLU A 42 9.84 -1.91 11.97
C GLU A 42 9.83 -0.64 12.84
N LEU A 43 10.94 -0.29 13.49
CA LEU A 43 11.04 0.97 14.22
C LEU A 43 10.99 2.16 13.26
N VAL A 44 11.76 2.10 12.17
CA VAL A 44 11.75 3.14 11.14
C VAL A 44 10.34 3.34 10.58
N ALA A 45 9.63 2.25 10.29
CA ALA A 45 8.23 2.28 9.89
C ALA A 45 7.33 2.92 10.95
N GLY A 46 7.51 2.57 12.23
CA GLY A 46 6.77 3.15 13.34
C GLY A 46 6.93 4.66 13.47
N VAL A 47 8.14 5.18 13.30
CA VAL A 47 8.40 6.63 13.34
C VAL A 47 7.72 7.34 12.15
N GLN A 48 7.73 6.72 10.97
CA GLN A 48 6.99 7.24 9.81
C GLN A 48 5.47 7.26 10.05
N LEU A 49 4.91 6.18 10.62
CA LEU A 49 3.49 6.12 10.96
C LEU A 49 3.11 7.15 12.02
N LEU A 50 3.97 7.39 13.02
CA LEU A 50 3.77 8.43 14.03
C LEU A 50 3.70 9.82 13.39
N ARG A 51 4.62 10.12 12.48
CA ARG A 51 4.60 11.39 11.73
C ARG A 51 3.29 11.55 10.96
N ASN A 52 2.85 10.52 10.25
CA ASN A 52 1.59 10.54 9.50
C ASN A 52 0.40 10.80 10.43
N ALA A 53 0.34 10.10 11.57
CA ALA A 53 -0.73 10.23 12.55
C ALA A 53 -0.79 11.60 13.22
N LEU A 54 0.36 12.28 13.36
CA LEU A 54 0.45 13.63 13.92
C LEU A 54 0.18 14.73 12.89
N GLY A 55 0.32 14.45 11.60
CA GLY A 55 0.16 15.45 10.53
C GLY A 55 1.20 16.59 10.57
N ARG A 56 2.32 16.39 11.28
CA ARG A 56 3.40 17.38 11.44
C ARG A 56 4.77 16.71 11.50
N SER A 57 5.84 17.51 11.53
CA SER A 57 7.20 16.96 11.64
C SER A 57 7.45 16.27 12.98
N VAL A 58 8.25 15.21 12.91
CA VAL A 58 8.77 14.46 14.06
C VAL A 58 10.29 14.43 13.90
N GLY A 59 11.03 14.94 14.88
CA GLY A 59 12.48 14.91 14.89
C GLY A 59 12.99 13.70 15.68
N ILE A 60 13.97 12.98 15.13
CA ILE A 60 14.73 11.95 15.85
C ILE A 60 15.86 12.67 16.60
N VAL A 61 15.80 12.67 17.93
CA VAL A 61 16.75 13.45 18.77
C VAL A 61 17.83 12.60 19.42
N SER A 62 17.58 11.30 19.62
CA SER A 62 18.58 10.39 20.16
C SER A 62 18.25 8.93 19.82
N LEU A 63 19.29 8.14 19.64
CA LEU A 63 19.26 6.68 19.54
C LEU A 63 20.03 6.02 20.68
N MET A 64 20.40 6.82 21.70
CA MET A 64 21.20 6.38 22.84
C MET A 64 20.28 6.07 24.03
N PRO A 65 20.59 5.04 24.82
CA PRO A 65 19.89 4.78 26.07
C PRO A 65 20.00 5.96 27.03
N GLU A 66 18.94 6.25 27.78
CA GLU A 66 18.91 7.33 28.77
C GLU A 66 17.98 6.95 29.92
N GLY A 67 18.41 7.18 31.18
CA GLY A 67 17.56 6.95 32.36
C GLY A 67 17.05 5.51 32.51
N GLY A 68 17.83 4.51 32.08
CA GLY A 68 17.44 3.10 32.10
C GLY A 68 16.65 2.62 30.86
N LEU A 69 16.12 3.54 30.06
CA LEU A 69 15.41 3.22 28.82
C LEU A 69 16.38 2.91 27.68
N GLY A 70 16.07 1.90 26.87
CA GLY A 70 16.88 1.49 25.73
C GLY A 70 18.09 0.59 26.03
N HIS A 71 18.40 0.31 27.30
CA HIS A 71 19.49 -0.59 27.66
C HIS A 71 19.24 -2.01 27.14
N GLY A 72 20.18 -2.55 26.37
CA GLY A 72 20.05 -3.87 25.74
C GLY A 72 19.05 -3.93 24.57
N ARG A 73 18.50 -2.78 24.14
CA ARG A 73 17.50 -2.67 23.07
C ARG A 73 18.07 -2.03 21.81
N ASP A 74 19.32 -2.35 21.51
CA ASP A 74 20.09 -1.72 20.44
C ASP A 74 19.36 -1.75 19.08
N GLY A 75 19.09 -0.56 18.54
CA GLY A 75 18.36 -0.39 17.28
C GLY A 75 16.85 -0.66 17.32
N ARG A 76 16.25 -0.82 18.51
CA ARG A 76 14.82 -1.09 18.69
C ARG A 76 14.05 0.05 19.37
N PHE A 77 14.72 1.16 19.67
CA PHE A 77 14.09 2.35 20.23
C PHE A 77 14.62 3.64 19.62
N VAL A 78 13.88 4.71 19.84
CA VAL A 78 14.25 6.07 19.44
C VAL A 78 13.66 7.08 20.43
N TRP A 79 14.36 8.19 20.60
CA TRP A 79 13.82 9.40 21.23
C TRP A 79 13.38 10.37 20.16
N VAL A 80 12.15 10.86 20.28
CA VAL A 80 11.59 11.84 19.34
C VAL A 80 11.12 13.11 20.03
N GLU A 81 11.12 14.21 19.28
CA GLU A 81 10.49 15.47 19.65
C GLU A 81 9.57 15.93 18.51
N ALA A 82 8.34 16.33 18.84
CA ALA A 82 7.34 16.73 17.85
C ALA A 82 6.28 17.66 18.45
N GLY A 83 6.69 18.74 19.11
CA GLY A 83 5.78 19.67 19.80
C GLY A 83 5.30 19.12 21.14
N ASP A 84 4.00 19.24 21.44
CA ASP A 84 3.41 18.75 22.69
C ASP A 84 3.64 17.23 22.91
N PRO A 85 4.41 16.81 23.93
CA PRO A 85 4.68 15.41 24.23
C PRO A 85 3.42 14.59 24.52
N ALA A 86 2.38 15.19 25.11
CA ALA A 86 1.14 14.47 25.40
C ALA A 86 0.42 14.05 24.11
N ALA A 87 0.38 14.94 23.11
CA ALA A 87 -0.13 14.62 21.77
C ALA A 87 0.68 13.50 21.08
N VAL A 88 2.02 13.50 21.24
CA VAL A 88 2.90 12.45 20.71
C VAL A 88 2.61 11.11 21.37
N VAL A 89 2.53 11.06 22.71
CA VAL A 89 2.17 9.86 23.47
C VAL A 89 0.79 9.35 23.05
N ALA A 90 -0.20 10.23 22.89
CA ALA A 90 -1.54 9.83 22.47
C ALA A 90 -1.55 9.21 21.06
N ALA A 91 -0.79 9.78 20.11
CA ALA A 91 -0.65 9.24 18.76
C ALA A 91 0.10 7.88 18.76
N ALA A 92 1.23 7.80 19.46
CA ALA A 92 1.99 6.56 19.61
C ALA A 92 1.17 5.45 20.29
N THR A 93 0.36 5.79 21.30
CA THR A 93 -0.51 4.85 22.01
C THR A 93 -1.58 4.27 21.10
N ARG A 94 -2.12 5.06 20.15
CA ARG A 94 -3.03 4.53 19.12
C ARG A 94 -2.30 3.52 18.22
N LEU A 95 -1.07 3.83 17.79
CA LEU A 95 -0.26 2.93 16.96
C LEU A 95 0.20 1.67 17.72
N ALA A 96 0.36 1.75 19.04
CA ALA A 96 0.67 0.60 19.89
C ALA A 96 -0.45 -0.44 19.89
N ARG A 97 -1.72 -0.03 19.72
CA ARG A 97 -2.86 -0.97 19.57
C ARG A 97 -2.72 -1.87 18.34
N ASP A 98 -2.00 -1.40 17.32
CA ASP A 98 -1.69 -2.15 16.09
C ASP A 98 -0.33 -2.86 16.15
N GLY A 99 0.30 -2.91 17.33
CA GLY A 99 1.59 -3.55 17.56
C GLY A 99 2.77 -2.84 16.90
N THR A 100 2.68 -1.51 16.75
CA THR A 100 3.77 -0.68 16.21
C THR A 100 4.82 -0.36 17.29
N PHE A 101 4.36 -0.05 18.50
CA PHE A 101 5.20 0.27 19.66
C PHE A 101 4.80 -0.59 20.86
N GLU A 102 5.78 -0.99 21.66
CA GLU A 102 5.61 -1.76 22.91
C GLU A 102 5.76 -0.87 24.14
N HIS A 103 6.70 0.09 24.11
CA HIS A 103 6.94 1.01 25.22
C HIS A 103 6.98 2.46 24.74
N ILE A 104 6.23 3.32 25.42
CA ILE A 104 6.10 4.74 25.14
C ILE A 104 6.24 5.49 26.46
N GLU A 105 7.21 6.41 26.55
CA GLU A 105 7.42 7.19 27.78
C GLU A 105 7.86 8.62 27.47
N ALA A 106 7.20 9.61 28.09
CA ALA A 106 7.60 11.01 27.97
C ALA A 106 8.63 11.39 29.05
N ARG A 107 9.66 12.14 28.63
CA ARG A 107 10.67 12.77 29.50
C ARG A 107 10.87 14.21 29.07
N GLY A 108 10.21 15.14 29.75
CA GLY A 108 10.21 16.55 29.36
C GLY A 108 9.66 16.72 27.93
N PRO A 109 10.39 17.37 27.00
CA PRO A 109 9.94 17.56 25.62
C PRO A 109 10.07 16.29 24.75
N ARG A 110 10.78 15.26 25.23
CA ARG A 110 11.11 14.05 24.46
C ARG A 110 10.15 12.92 24.76
N VAL A 111 9.92 12.09 23.75
CA VAL A 111 9.17 10.84 23.90
C VAL A 111 10.04 9.67 23.45
N TYR A 112 10.25 8.73 24.35
CA TYR A 112 10.84 7.43 24.09
C TYR A 112 9.82 6.53 23.40
N LEU A 113 10.26 5.84 22.35
CA LEU A 113 9.46 4.88 21.59
C LEU A 113 10.28 3.62 21.38
N GLU A 114 9.76 2.48 21.81
CA GLU A 114 10.36 1.14 21.60
C GLU A 114 9.42 0.30 20.75
N MET A 115 9.95 -0.38 19.74
CA MET A 115 9.20 -1.37 18.97
C MET A 115 9.14 -2.72 19.70
N PRO A 116 8.14 -3.59 19.42
CA PRO A 116 8.12 -4.95 19.94
C PRO A 116 9.37 -5.75 19.58
N ASP A 117 9.64 -6.82 20.32
CA ASP A 117 10.72 -7.76 19.97
C ASP A 117 10.56 -8.27 18.52
N PRO A 118 11.53 -8.06 17.61
CA PRO A 118 11.44 -8.49 16.22
C PRO A 118 11.30 -10.00 16.04
N ALA A 119 11.70 -10.81 17.01
CA ALA A 119 11.45 -12.26 17.01
C ALA A 119 9.98 -12.62 17.30
N HIS A 120 9.21 -11.69 17.87
CA HIS A 120 7.85 -11.91 18.37
C HIS A 120 6.92 -10.74 18.01
N LEU A 121 7.01 -10.24 16.78
CA LEU A 121 6.17 -9.13 16.33
C LEU A 121 4.67 -9.49 16.40
N PRO A 122 3.81 -8.58 16.91
CA PRO A 122 2.38 -8.81 16.95
C PRO A 122 1.79 -9.00 15.54
N PRO A 123 0.83 -9.93 15.36
CA PRO A 123 0.14 -10.09 14.09
C PRO A 123 -0.67 -8.85 13.73
N LEU A 124 -0.82 -8.58 12.44
CA LEU A 124 -1.74 -7.55 11.97
C LEU A 124 -3.18 -8.08 12.03
N VAL A 125 -4.13 -7.22 12.39
CA VAL A 125 -5.56 -7.50 12.13
C VAL A 125 -5.86 -7.32 10.64
N ALA A 126 -6.81 -8.08 10.12
CA ALA A 126 -7.07 -8.18 8.68
C ALA A 126 -7.46 -6.84 8.04
N GLU A 127 -8.22 -5.99 8.73
CA GLU A 127 -8.58 -4.66 8.28
C GLU A 127 -7.32 -3.79 8.08
N ASN A 128 -6.44 -3.75 9.08
CA ASN A 128 -5.21 -2.97 8.98
C ASN A 128 -4.27 -3.54 7.90
N ALA A 129 -4.21 -4.86 7.75
CA ALA A 129 -3.46 -5.49 6.68
C ALA A 129 -3.98 -5.06 5.30
N LEU A 130 -5.30 -5.11 5.06
CA LEU A 130 -5.82 -4.73 3.76
C LEU A 130 -5.68 -3.23 3.48
N ALA A 131 -5.93 -2.37 4.46
CA ALA A 131 -5.72 -0.92 4.29
C ALA A 131 -4.28 -0.63 3.84
N ARG A 132 -3.28 -1.26 4.48
CA ARG A 132 -1.87 -1.16 4.08
C ARG A 132 -1.61 -1.77 2.70
N ALA A 133 -2.22 -2.91 2.37
CA ALA A 133 -2.08 -3.52 1.04
C ALA A 133 -2.62 -2.60 -0.07
N ILE A 134 -3.72 -1.90 0.17
CA ILE A 134 -4.27 -0.89 -0.74
C ILE A 134 -3.31 0.28 -0.90
N GLU A 135 -2.77 0.82 0.18
CA GLU A 135 -1.80 1.92 0.13
C GLU A 135 -0.51 1.56 -0.61
N VAL A 136 0.00 0.33 -0.41
CA VAL A 136 1.15 -0.19 -1.15
C VAL A 136 0.80 -0.36 -2.63
N THR A 137 -0.34 -0.98 -2.94
CA THR A 137 -0.80 -1.19 -4.32
C THR A 137 -0.97 0.15 -5.07
N ALA A 138 -1.60 1.15 -4.45
CA ALA A 138 -1.86 2.45 -5.05
C ALA A 138 -0.57 3.25 -5.31
N ALA A 139 0.44 3.10 -4.44
CA ALA A 139 1.69 3.86 -4.53
C ALA A 139 2.59 3.48 -5.71
N PHE A 140 2.32 2.36 -6.38
CA PHE A 140 2.98 2.06 -7.65
C PHE A 140 2.38 2.84 -8.83
N GLU A 141 1.10 3.23 -8.76
CA GLU A 141 0.43 3.93 -9.85
C GLU A 141 0.62 5.44 -9.74
N THR A 142 0.68 5.95 -8.52
CA THR A 142 0.55 7.39 -8.26
C THR A 142 1.44 7.87 -7.12
N SER A 143 1.81 9.15 -7.18
CA SER A 143 2.49 9.86 -6.09
C SER A 143 1.54 10.86 -5.44
N GLY A 144 1.71 11.14 -4.15
CA GLY A 144 0.81 11.99 -3.37
C GLY A 144 -0.39 11.23 -2.81
N ASP A 145 -1.49 11.93 -2.51
CA ASP A 145 -2.70 11.32 -1.95
C ASP A 145 -3.46 10.54 -3.04
N PRO A 146 -3.53 9.20 -2.95
CA PRO A 146 -4.13 8.37 -4.00
C PRO A 146 -5.65 8.55 -4.12
N TYR A 147 -6.32 9.10 -3.10
CA TYR A 147 -7.75 9.43 -3.17
C TYR A 147 -8.04 10.65 -4.03
N LEU A 148 -7.02 11.45 -4.36
CA LEU A 148 -7.15 12.66 -5.18
C LEU A 148 -6.73 12.44 -6.63
N GLN A 149 -6.41 11.21 -6.99
CA GLN A 149 -5.91 10.85 -8.31
C GLN A 149 -7.07 10.72 -9.28
N VAL A 150 -7.03 11.53 -10.33
CA VAL A 150 -8.00 11.58 -11.42
C VAL A 150 -7.22 11.52 -12.71
N THR A 151 -7.56 10.56 -13.57
CA THR A 151 -6.87 10.35 -14.85
C THR A 151 -7.89 10.29 -15.99
N GLY A 152 -7.55 10.91 -17.11
CA GLY A 152 -8.38 10.91 -18.32
C GLY A 152 -8.31 9.59 -19.09
N ASN A 153 -8.90 9.57 -20.29
CA ASN A 153 -9.06 8.39 -21.14
C ASN A 153 -7.79 8.05 -21.95
N PHE A 154 -6.66 7.81 -21.28
CA PHE A 154 -5.40 7.52 -21.96
C PHE A 154 -5.29 6.08 -22.49
N ASP A 155 -6.02 5.14 -21.90
CA ASP A 155 -5.98 3.70 -22.19
C ASP A 155 -7.30 3.16 -22.78
N GLY A 156 -8.29 4.04 -23.01
CA GLY A 156 -9.61 3.66 -23.51
C GLY A 156 -10.62 3.25 -22.42
N ALA A 157 -10.26 3.29 -21.14
CA ALA A 157 -11.15 2.94 -20.03
C ALA A 157 -12.05 4.11 -19.56
N GLY A 158 -11.94 5.29 -20.17
CA GLY A 158 -12.62 6.51 -19.74
C GLY A 158 -11.90 7.19 -18.57
N LEU A 159 -12.67 7.85 -17.71
CA LEU A 159 -12.15 8.49 -16.51
C LEU A 159 -11.83 7.43 -15.45
N SER A 160 -10.63 7.52 -14.86
CA SER A 160 -10.18 6.69 -13.74
C SER A 160 -10.04 7.55 -12.48
N PHE A 161 -10.44 7.00 -11.32
CA PHE A 161 -10.44 7.74 -10.06
C PHE A 161 -10.01 6.90 -8.85
N GLY A 162 -9.24 7.52 -7.95
CA GLY A 162 -8.94 7.01 -6.61
C GLY A 162 -7.87 5.91 -6.54
N PRO A 163 -7.61 5.36 -5.34
CA PRO A 163 -6.47 4.47 -5.06
C PRO A 163 -6.50 3.14 -5.82
N ILE A 164 -7.69 2.67 -6.18
CA ILE A 164 -7.91 1.41 -6.90
C ILE A 164 -8.31 1.64 -8.37
N GLN A 165 -8.16 2.87 -8.87
CA GLN A 165 -8.37 3.27 -10.26
C GLN A 165 -9.71 2.77 -10.83
N VAL A 166 -10.81 3.02 -10.09
CA VAL A 166 -12.15 2.70 -10.59
C VAL A 166 -12.43 3.55 -11.84
N ASN A 167 -13.02 2.94 -12.86
CA ASN A 167 -13.21 3.58 -14.17
C ASN A 167 -14.53 3.23 -14.85
N PHE A 168 -14.92 4.06 -15.83
CA PHE A 168 -16.16 3.86 -16.58
C PHE A 168 -16.16 2.59 -17.43
N GLY A 169 -15.04 2.26 -18.09
CA GLY A 169 -14.93 1.15 -19.03
C GLY A 169 -15.23 -0.20 -18.38
N THR A 170 -14.77 -0.39 -17.15
CA THR A 170 -15.02 -1.61 -16.35
C THR A 170 -16.35 -1.60 -15.61
N GLY A 171 -17.03 -0.46 -15.48
CA GLY A 171 -18.25 -0.32 -14.69
C GLY A 171 -18.01 -0.07 -13.19
N THR A 172 -16.75 0.00 -12.75
CA THR A 172 -16.39 0.06 -11.33
C THR A 172 -16.59 1.45 -10.73
N LEU A 173 -16.40 2.51 -11.53
CA LEU A 173 -16.65 3.89 -11.10
C LEU A 173 -18.13 4.10 -10.80
N GLN A 174 -19.00 3.54 -11.63
CA GLN A 174 -20.45 3.65 -11.53
C GLN A 174 -20.93 3.03 -10.22
N GLU A 175 -20.46 1.81 -9.93
CA GLU A 175 -20.81 1.12 -8.69
C GLU A 175 -20.28 1.84 -7.45
N MET A 176 -19.03 2.35 -7.49
CA MET A 176 -18.46 3.13 -6.39
C MET A 176 -19.31 4.37 -6.06
N PHE A 177 -19.65 5.16 -7.08
CA PHE A 177 -20.46 6.36 -6.87
C PHE A 177 -21.90 6.05 -6.51
N ARG A 178 -22.47 4.92 -6.98
CA ARG A 178 -23.78 4.44 -6.52
C ARG A 178 -23.77 4.14 -5.02
N ARG A 179 -22.75 3.43 -4.54
CA ARG A 179 -22.59 3.10 -3.11
C ARG A 179 -22.38 4.35 -2.26
N TYR A 180 -21.49 5.24 -2.68
CA TYR A 180 -21.24 6.48 -1.94
C TYR A 180 -22.47 7.39 -1.92
N ARG A 181 -23.19 7.52 -3.04
CA ARG A 181 -24.47 8.25 -3.09
C ARG A 181 -25.48 7.69 -2.09
N ALA A 182 -25.62 6.37 -2.01
CA ALA A 182 -26.52 5.73 -1.05
C ALA A 182 -26.13 6.01 0.42
N ARG A 183 -24.86 6.33 0.68
CA ARG A 183 -24.33 6.65 2.01
C ARG A 183 -24.44 8.14 2.36
N ASP A 184 -24.10 9.03 1.43
CA ASP A 184 -24.11 10.49 1.66
C ASP A 184 -24.29 11.27 0.34
N GLU A 185 -25.50 11.23 -0.23
CA GLU A 185 -25.85 12.02 -1.42
C GLU A 185 -25.68 13.52 -1.20
N ALA A 186 -25.94 14.01 0.01
CA ALA A 186 -25.81 15.43 0.32
C ALA A 186 -24.35 15.89 0.23
N ALA A 187 -23.39 15.13 0.77
CA ALA A 187 -21.97 15.43 0.61
C ALA A 187 -21.52 15.30 -0.84
N LEU A 188 -21.94 14.23 -1.52
CA LEU A 188 -21.60 14.03 -2.92
C LEU A 188 -22.09 15.20 -3.80
N LYS A 189 -23.33 15.66 -3.61
CA LYS A 189 -23.88 16.84 -4.29
C LYS A 189 -23.08 18.10 -4.00
N ARG A 190 -22.68 18.33 -2.73
CA ARG A 190 -21.82 19.46 -2.36
C ARG A 190 -20.47 19.44 -3.07
N CYS A 191 -19.86 18.27 -3.27
CA CYS A 191 -18.59 18.15 -3.98
C CYS A 191 -18.67 18.56 -5.46
N PHE A 192 -19.77 18.24 -6.14
CA PHE A 192 -19.94 18.60 -7.56
C PHE A 192 -20.51 20.00 -7.78
N GLY A 193 -21.27 20.55 -6.82
CA GLY A 193 -21.86 21.89 -6.95
C GLY A 193 -22.72 22.00 -8.21
N GLU A 194 -22.41 22.98 -9.07
CA GLU A 194 -23.10 23.20 -10.35
C GLU A 194 -22.96 22.02 -11.34
N LEU A 195 -21.93 21.18 -11.18
CA LEU A 195 -21.70 20.01 -12.04
C LEU A 195 -22.59 18.82 -11.67
N TRP A 196 -23.37 18.92 -10.58
CA TRP A 196 -24.13 17.80 -10.03
C TRP A 196 -25.15 17.23 -11.03
N ASP A 197 -25.92 18.09 -11.68
CA ASP A 197 -26.98 17.64 -12.59
C ASP A 197 -26.39 16.92 -13.81
N GLU A 198 -25.28 17.42 -14.37
CA GLU A 198 -24.56 16.74 -15.45
C GLU A 198 -23.95 15.42 -14.96
N TRP A 199 -23.36 15.39 -13.76
CA TRP A 199 -22.83 14.15 -13.19
C TRP A 199 -23.93 13.08 -13.05
N GLN A 200 -25.12 13.46 -12.59
CA GLN A 200 -26.26 12.54 -12.50
C GLN A 200 -26.68 12.02 -13.88
N GLN A 201 -26.74 12.88 -14.90
CA GLN A 201 -27.07 12.49 -16.26
C GLN A 201 -26.06 11.50 -16.82
N VAL A 202 -24.76 11.74 -16.64
CA VAL A 202 -23.67 10.85 -17.08
C VAL A 202 -23.77 9.49 -16.38
N MET A 203 -24.01 9.48 -15.08
CA MET A 203 -24.17 8.25 -14.29
C MET A 203 -25.42 7.44 -14.71
N ALA A 204 -26.45 8.10 -15.24
CA ALA A 204 -27.67 7.49 -15.73
C ALA A 204 -27.62 7.06 -17.21
N LEU A 205 -26.53 7.35 -17.94
CA LEU A 205 -26.39 6.93 -19.34
C LEU A 205 -26.52 5.39 -19.46
N PRO A 206 -27.26 4.89 -20.46
CA PRO A 206 -27.61 3.46 -20.55
C PRO A 206 -26.45 2.56 -20.99
N SER A 207 -25.29 3.12 -21.34
CA SER A 207 -24.15 2.35 -21.84
C SER A 207 -22.82 2.91 -21.37
N ARG A 208 -21.89 2.00 -21.03
CA ARG A 208 -20.52 2.35 -20.63
C ARG A 208 -19.78 3.06 -21.75
N SER A 209 -20.01 2.70 -23.02
CA SER A 209 -19.38 3.36 -24.16
C SER A 209 -19.72 4.85 -24.25
N ARG A 210 -20.97 5.25 -23.94
CA ARG A 210 -21.35 6.66 -23.87
C ARG A 210 -20.70 7.40 -22.69
N GLN A 211 -20.55 6.73 -21.54
CA GLN A 211 -19.84 7.30 -20.39
C GLN A 211 -18.35 7.47 -20.67
N VAL A 212 -17.73 6.49 -21.34
CA VAL A 212 -16.35 6.58 -21.83
C VAL A 212 -16.20 7.71 -22.85
N ALA A 213 -17.14 7.86 -23.79
CA ALA A 213 -17.12 8.97 -24.75
C ALA A 213 -17.25 10.35 -24.08
N TRP A 214 -18.10 10.47 -23.05
CA TRP A 214 -18.16 11.69 -22.23
C TRP A 214 -16.82 11.97 -21.53
N ALA A 215 -16.23 10.96 -20.89
CA ALA A 215 -14.93 11.10 -20.25
C ALA A 215 -13.82 11.45 -21.25
N ASP A 216 -13.88 10.90 -22.46
CA ASP A 216 -12.96 11.21 -23.55
C ASP A 216 -13.05 12.69 -23.96
N ALA A 217 -14.26 13.24 -24.05
CA ALA A 217 -14.49 14.65 -24.36
C ALA A 217 -13.96 15.60 -23.27
N LEU A 218 -13.90 15.13 -22.01
CA LEU A 218 -13.30 15.86 -20.88
C LEU A 218 -11.81 15.65 -20.73
N SER A 219 -11.23 14.67 -21.43
CA SER A 219 -9.81 14.34 -21.29
C SER A 219 -8.94 15.41 -21.95
N ARG A 220 -7.79 15.70 -21.34
CA ARG A 220 -6.88 16.79 -21.70
C ARG A 220 -5.42 16.32 -21.64
N GLY A 221 -4.54 17.18 -22.15
CA GLY A 221 -3.10 16.98 -22.09
C GLY A 221 -2.58 15.91 -23.05
N ARG A 222 -1.27 15.64 -22.95
CA ARG A 222 -0.60 14.63 -23.78
C ARG A 222 -1.23 13.27 -23.53
N ASN A 223 -1.60 12.58 -24.61
CA ASN A 223 -2.21 11.25 -24.58
C ASN A 223 -3.49 11.17 -23.73
N LYS A 224 -4.24 12.27 -23.54
CA LYS A 224 -5.50 12.28 -22.77
C LYS A 224 -5.33 11.84 -21.30
N ALA A 225 -4.15 12.03 -20.72
CA ALA A 225 -3.86 11.61 -19.36
C ALA A 225 -4.48 12.50 -18.28
N ASP A 226 -4.81 13.76 -18.60
CA ASP A 226 -5.43 14.70 -17.65
C ASP A 226 -6.94 14.87 -17.92
N VAL A 227 -7.63 15.59 -17.05
CA VAL A 227 -9.08 15.85 -17.12
C VAL A 227 -9.33 17.35 -16.99
N ASP A 228 -10.44 17.82 -17.58
CA ASP A 228 -10.95 19.17 -17.37
C ASP A 228 -10.84 19.63 -15.89
N PRO A 229 -10.22 20.81 -15.62
CA PRO A 229 -9.92 21.23 -14.24
C PRO A 229 -11.14 21.32 -13.32
N ARG A 230 -12.32 21.67 -13.83
CA ARG A 230 -13.54 21.80 -13.00
C ARG A 230 -13.98 20.42 -12.51
N TRP A 231 -14.00 19.45 -13.41
CA TRP A 231 -14.33 18.05 -13.10
C TRP A 231 -13.29 17.40 -12.20
N LYS A 232 -12.01 17.66 -12.46
CA LYS A 232 -10.90 17.20 -11.63
C LYS A 232 -11.03 17.71 -10.20
N ALA A 233 -11.31 19.01 -10.02
CA ALA A 233 -11.50 19.61 -8.71
C ALA A 233 -12.71 19.01 -7.97
N ALA A 234 -13.84 18.79 -8.65
CA ALA A 234 -15.01 18.16 -8.05
C ALA A 234 -14.73 16.71 -7.59
N LEU A 235 -14.04 15.92 -8.41
CA LEU A 235 -13.64 14.55 -8.05
C LEU A 235 -12.63 14.55 -6.89
N GLN A 236 -11.68 15.48 -6.88
CA GLN A 236 -10.76 15.64 -5.75
C GLN A 236 -11.49 16.06 -4.47
N ALA A 237 -12.53 16.89 -4.56
CA ALA A 237 -13.38 17.21 -3.42
C ALA A 237 -14.10 15.96 -2.88
N VAL A 238 -14.58 15.06 -3.75
CA VAL A 238 -15.12 13.74 -3.35
C VAL A 238 -14.06 12.92 -2.62
N GLY A 239 -12.86 12.81 -3.21
CA GLY A 239 -11.72 12.08 -2.64
C GLY A 239 -11.24 12.60 -1.27
N ASN A 240 -11.49 13.86 -0.98
CA ASN A 240 -11.20 14.48 0.32
C ASN A 240 -12.25 14.22 1.40
N THR A 241 -13.41 13.65 1.07
CA THR A 241 -14.44 13.36 2.08
C THR A 241 -14.11 12.08 2.86
N PRO A 242 -14.14 12.09 4.20
CA PRO A 242 -13.91 10.88 5.00
C PRO A 242 -14.86 9.73 4.64
N ALA A 243 -16.14 10.05 4.39
CA ALA A 243 -17.15 9.06 4.04
C ALA A 243 -16.88 8.35 2.69
N PHE A 244 -16.34 9.05 1.68
CA PHE A 244 -15.94 8.42 0.43
C PHE A 244 -14.70 7.56 0.59
N ARG A 245 -13.73 7.97 1.42
CA ARG A 245 -12.53 7.16 1.71
C ARG A 245 -12.92 5.86 2.40
N ASP A 246 -13.81 5.92 3.39
CA ASP A 246 -14.37 4.74 4.06
C ASP A 246 -15.09 3.81 3.06
N GLU A 247 -15.90 4.37 2.17
CA GLU A 247 -16.62 3.57 1.16
C GLU A 247 -15.68 2.96 0.13
N THR A 248 -14.62 3.68 -0.25
CA THR A 248 -13.58 3.16 -1.15
C THR A 248 -12.87 1.97 -0.54
N LEU A 249 -12.53 2.06 0.76
CA LEU A 249 -11.96 0.95 1.50
C LEU A 249 -12.93 -0.24 1.47
N ARG A 250 -14.20 -0.06 1.87
CA ARG A 250 -15.23 -1.12 1.84
C ARG A 250 -15.40 -1.76 0.48
N TYR A 251 -15.48 -0.96 -0.58
CA TYR A 251 -15.55 -1.48 -1.93
C TYR A 251 -14.31 -2.29 -2.29
N ALA A 252 -13.11 -1.84 -1.89
CA ALA A 252 -11.89 -2.59 -2.10
C ALA A 252 -11.89 -3.94 -1.35
N TYR A 253 -12.38 -3.97 -0.09
CA TYR A 253 -12.64 -5.21 0.66
C TYR A 253 -13.58 -6.13 -0.12
N ASP A 254 -14.77 -5.64 -0.48
CA ASP A 254 -15.80 -6.45 -1.10
C ASP A 254 -15.35 -7.02 -2.46
N VAL A 255 -14.67 -6.22 -3.27
CA VAL A 255 -14.39 -6.60 -4.66
C VAL A 255 -13.06 -7.34 -4.77
N TYR A 256 -11.99 -6.78 -4.21
CA TYR A 256 -10.65 -7.34 -4.35
C TYR A 256 -10.30 -8.30 -3.22
N GLY A 257 -10.89 -8.14 -2.03
CA GLY A 257 -10.84 -9.16 -0.99
C GLY A 257 -11.35 -10.49 -1.51
N ARG A 258 -12.56 -10.56 -2.10
CA ARG A 258 -13.09 -11.81 -2.70
C ARG A 258 -12.19 -12.44 -3.76
N LYS A 259 -11.50 -11.64 -4.56
CA LYS A 259 -10.52 -12.16 -5.53
C LYS A 259 -9.29 -12.75 -4.84
N LEU A 260 -8.81 -12.12 -3.76
CA LEU A 260 -7.75 -12.67 -2.92
C LEU A 260 -8.18 -13.99 -2.29
N ILE A 261 -9.41 -14.10 -1.76
CA ILE A 261 -9.97 -15.36 -1.25
C ILE A 261 -9.90 -16.45 -2.32
N ALA A 262 -10.43 -16.17 -3.52
CA ALA A 262 -10.45 -17.15 -4.59
C ALA A 262 -9.03 -17.62 -4.99
N ALA A 263 -8.06 -16.70 -5.02
CA ALA A 263 -6.66 -17.03 -5.27
C ALA A 263 -6.06 -17.91 -4.16
N LEU A 264 -6.32 -17.57 -2.89
CA LEU A 264 -5.84 -18.34 -1.73
C LEU A 264 -6.44 -19.74 -1.68
N SER A 265 -7.76 -19.86 -1.84
CA SER A 265 -8.45 -21.16 -1.86
C SER A 265 -7.96 -22.04 -3.01
N TRP A 266 -7.68 -21.45 -4.18
CA TRP A 266 -7.12 -22.20 -5.29
C TRP A 266 -5.69 -22.66 -5.01
N LEU A 267 -4.83 -21.80 -4.46
CA LEU A 267 -3.45 -22.14 -4.09
C LEU A 267 -3.41 -23.26 -3.04
N ASP A 268 -4.22 -23.16 -1.99
CA ASP A 268 -4.37 -24.19 -0.96
C ASP A 268 -4.75 -25.55 -1.55
N GLY A 269 -5.69 -25.56 -2.51
CA GLY A 269 -6.12 -26.77 -3.19
C GLY A 269 -5.05 -27.44 -4.08
N VAL A 270 -4.04 -26.71 -4.55
CA VAL A 270 -2.95 -27.27 -5.39
C VAL A 270 -1.63 -27.48 -4.63
N CYS A 271 -1.43 -26.77 -3.52
CA CYS A 271 -0.28 -26.87 -2.64
C CYS A 271 -0.70 -26.38 -1.24
N PRO A 272 -0.99 -27.29 -0.28
CA PRO A 272 -1.61 -26.96 1.01
C PRO A 272 -0.61 -26.34 1.99
N ILE A 273 0.02 -25.24 1.58
CA ILE A 273 0.87 -24.40 2.41
C ILE A 273 0.03 -23.17 2.79
N PRO A 274 -0.19 -22.92 4.10
CA PRO A 274 -0.97 -21.78 4.53
C PRO A 274 -0.24 -20.48 4.20
N ILE A 275 -0.91 -19.60 3.45
CA ILE A 275 -0.42 -18.24 3.18
C ILE A 275 -1.07 -17.28 4.17
N GLY A 276 -0.30 -16.82 5.14
CA GLY A 276 -0.77 -15.99 6.25
C GLY A 276 0.10 -14.77 6.53
N ASN A 277 1.32 -14.71 5.99
CA ASN A 277 2.20 -13.57 6.12
C ASN A 277 1.70 -12.39 5.30
N PHE A 278 1.75 -11.21 5.90
CA PHE A 278 1.22 -9.99 5.30
C PHE A 278 1.87 -9.65 3.94
N ARG A 279 3.18 -9.89 3.75
CA ARG A 279 3.86 -9.61 2.48
C ARG A 279 3.32 -10.47 1.34
N CYS A 280 3.10 -11.76 1.61
CA CYS A 280 2.54 -12.71 0.66
C CYS A 280 1.11 -12.31 0.28
N LEU A 281 0.29 -12.00 1.27
CA LEU A 281 -1.09 -11.53 1.09
C LEU A 281 -1.16 -10.22 0.30
N ALA A 282 -0.28 -9.26 0.59
CA ALA A 282 -0.21 -7.98 -0.13
C ALA A 282 0.21 -8.16 -1.60
N ALA A 283 1.16 -9.07 -1.88
CA ALA A 283 1.59 -9.36 -3.25
C ALA A 283 0.48 -10.04 -4.08
N LEU A 284 -0.27 -10.97 -3.47
CA LEU A 284 -1.45 -11.59 -4.09
C LEU A 284 -2.60 -10.60 -4.25
N TYR A 285 -2.81 -9.70 -3.30
CA TYR A 285 -3.80 -8.64 -3.41
C TYR A 285 -3.51 -7.71 -4.60
N ASP A 286 -2.27 -7.22 -4.72
CA ASP A 286 -1.81 -6.42 -5.87
C ASP A 286 -1.98 -7.16 -7.21
N LEU A 287 -1.73 -8.48 -7.21
CA LEU A 287 -2.05 -9.36 -8.33
C LEU A 287 -3.54 -9.33 -8.68
N CYS A 288 -4.42 -9.50 -7.72
CA CYS A 288 -5.87 -9.49 -7.94
C CYS A 288 -6.38 -8.11 -8.42
N VAL A 289 -5.76 -7.02 -7.97
CA VAL A 289 -6.08 -5.66 -8.42
C VAL A 289 -5.66 -5.47 -9.88
N GLN A 290 -4.38 -5.67 -10.22
CA GLN A 290 -3.86 -5.35 -11.55
C GLN A 290 -4.20 -6.42 -12.61
N GLN A 291 -4.34 -7.69 -12.21
CA GLN A 291 -4.44 -8.83 -13.14
C GLN A 291 -5.70 -9.69 -12.94
N GLY A 292 -6.56 -9.34 -11.98
CA GLY A 292 -7.90 -9.89 -11.81
C GLY A 292 -7.98 -11.22 -11.06
N SER A 293 -7.22 -12.23 -11.48
CA SER A 293 -7.21 -13.59 -10.90
C SER A 293 -5.95 -14.37 -11.31
N LEU A 294 -5.77 -15.57 -10.74
CA LEU A 294 -4.71 -16.51 -11.12
C LEU A 294 -5.06 -17.38 -12.34
N ASP A 295 -6.32 -17.38 -12.81
CA ASP A 295 -6.87 -18.37 -13.76
C ASP A 295 -6.00 -18.61 -14.99
N LYS A 296 -5.52 -17.52 -15.60
CA LYS A 296 -4.69 -17.58 -16.82
C LYS A 296 -3.35 -18.31 -16.62
N ALA A 297 -2.91 -18.48 -15.37
CA ALA A 297 -1.63 -19.06 -15.00
C ALA A 297 -1.75 -20.41 -14.26
N HIS A 298 -2.95 -20.92 -13.98
CA HIS A 298 -3.16 -22.13 -13.18
C HIS A 298 -2.31 -23.33 -13.61
N GLU A 299 -2.25 -23.61 -14.91
CA GLU A 299 -1.43 -24.73 -15.41
C GLU A 299 0.07 -24.52 -15.20
N ALA A 300 0.56 -23.31 -15.44
CA ALA A 300 1.98 -23.02 -15.32
C ALA A 300 2.42 -23.04 -13.85
N ILE A 301 1.57 -22.51 -12.95
CA ILE A 301 1.75 -22.60 -11.50
C ILE A 301 1.79 -24.06 -11.05
N ARG A 302 0.83 -24.91 -11.46
CA ARG A 302 0.85 -26.34 -11.11
C ARG A 302 2.14 -27.05 -11.55
N ARG A 303 2.60 -26.77 -12.77
CA ARG A 303 3.86 -27.35 -13.29
C ARG A 303 5.07 -26.92 -12.45
N ARG A 304 5.16 -25.63 -12.08
CA ARG A 304 6.24 -25.14 -11.23
C ARG A 304 6.17 -25.66 -9.81
N ILE A 305 4.99 -25.76 -9.22
CA ILE A 305 4.81 -26.39 -7.90
C ILE A 305 5.32 -27.84 -7.92
N ALA A 306 4.98 -28.62 -8.94
CA ALA A 306 5.43 -30.01 -9.05
C ALA A 306 6.96 -30.14 -9.22
N ALA A 307 7.57 -29.20 -9.95
CA ALA A 307 9.01 -29.19 -10.22
C ALA A 307 9.84 -28.65 -9.06
N GLU A 308 9.44 -27.50 -8.50
CA GLU A 308 10.19 -26.75 -7.48
C GLU A 308 9.87 -27.18 -6.06
N ARG A 309 8.68 -27.77 -5.83
CA ARG A 309 8.20 -28.24 -4.51
C ARG A 309 8.40 -27.18 -3.41
N PRO A 310 7.68 -26.05 -3.49
CA PRO A 310 7.86 -24.96 -2.52
C PRO A 310 7.67 -25.47 -1.09
N SER A 311 8.52 -25.03 -0.17
CA SER A 311 8.50 -25.46 1.25
C SER A 311 7.82 -24.47 2.18
N ASP A 312 7.58 -23.25 1.71
CA ASP A 312 7.01 -22.16 2.51
C ASP A 312 6.12 -21.24 1.66
N GLU A 313 5.35 -20.39 2.35
CA GLU A 313 4.39 -19.49 1.74
C GLU A 313 5.02 -18.43 0.82
N PHE A 314 6.28 -18.04 1.06
CA PHE A 314 6.99 -17.07 0.23
C PHE A 314 7.37 -17.68 -1.11
N GLN A 315 7.87 -18.93 -1.11
CA GLN A 315 8.16 -19.67 -2.33
C GLN A 315 6.90 -19.92 -3.16
N LEU A 316 5.81 -20.37 -2.52
CA LEU A 316 4.54 -20.59 -3.20
C LEU A 316 3.98 -19.27 -3.78
N THR A 317 4.02 -18.19 -3.01
CA THR A 317 3.58 -16.86 -3.48
C THR A 317 4.43 -16.36 -4.63
N ARG A 318 5.75 -16.56 -4.58
CA ARG A 318 6.68 -16.19 -5.68
C ARG A 318 6.30 -16.88 -6.98
N ILE A 319 6.07 -18.20 -6.94
CA ILE A 319 5.61 -18.95 -8.12
C ILE A 319 4.31 -18.35 -8.68
N ALA A 320 3.32 -18.10 -7.81
CA ALA A 320 2.02 -17.57 -8.22
C ALA A 320 2.14 -16.20 -8.92
N VAL A 321 2.89 -15.26 -8.32
CA VAL A 321 3.02 -13.90 -8.86
C VAL A 321 3.84 -13.83 -10.13
N GLU A 322 4.91 -14.63 -10.23
CA GLU A 322 5.74 -14.69 -11.43
C GLU A 322 4.99 -15.29 -12.61
N GLU A 323 4.36 -16.45 -12.42
CA GLU A 323 3.62 -17.13 -13.50
C GLU A 323 2.44 -16.31 -13.97
N ARG A 324 1.72 -15.66 -13.05
CA ARG A 324 0.64 -14.77 -13.45
C ARG A 324 1.16 -13.52 -14.15
N GLY A 325 2.29 -12.98 -13.72
CA GLY A 325 3.00 -11.90 -14.41
C GLY A 325 3.35 -12.24 -15.86
N ARG A 326 3.85 -13.45 -16.12
CA ARG A 326 4.18 -13.96 -17.47
C ARG A 326 3.00 -14.06 -18.43
N LYS A 327 1.76 -14.02 -17.92
CA LYS A 327 0.53 -13.98 -18.75
C LYS A 327 0.12 -12.57 -19.18
N ALA A 328 0.84 -11.52 -18.77
CA ALA A 328 0.71 -10.19 -19.35
C ALA A 328 1.24 -10.18 -20.80
N ASN A 329 0.90 -9.12 -21.55
CA ASN A 329 1.54 -8.86 -22.84
C ASN A 329 3.06 -8.78 -22.64
N ALA A 330 3.84 -9.29 -23.61
CA ALA A 330 5.29 -9.43 -23.50
C ALA A 330 5.99 -8.13 -23.03
N ALA A 331 5.50 -6.98 -23.50
CA ALA A 331 6.00 -5.66 -23.14
C ALA A 331 5.92 -5.31 -21.64
N TRP A 332 5.02 -5.97 -20.88
CA TRP A 332 4.66 -5.65 -19.49
C TRP A 332 5.03 -6.75 -18.49
N ARG A 333 5.54 -7.90 -18.94
CA ARG A 333 5.83 -9.04 -18.05
C ARG A 333 6.83 -8.68 -16.96
N ALA A 334 7.97 -8.10 -17.33
CA ALA A 334 8.98 -7.67 -16.37
C ALA A 334 8.43 -6.64 -15.36
N ASP A 335 7.61 -5.69 -15.81
CA ASP A 335 6.96 -4.69 -14.96
C ASP A 335 6.02 -5.35 -13.94
N CYS A 336 5.09 -6.19 -14.41
CA CYS A 336 4.18 -6.93 -13.55
C CYS A 336 4.91 -7.78 -12.50
N ILE A 337 5.95 -8.51 -12.91
CA ILE A 337 6.67 -9.42 -12.00
C ILE A 337 7.48 -8.61 -10.98
N SER A 338 8.31 -7.66 -11.42
CA SER A 338 9.17 -6.86 -10.53
C SER A 338 8.36 -6.08 -9.48
N ARG A 339 7.16 -5.61 -9.84
CA ARG A 339 6.22 -4.98 -8.90
C ARG A 339 5.84 -5.87 -7.72
N ARG A 340 5.45 -7.12 -8.00
CA ARG A 340 4.97 -8.05 -6.98
C ARG A 340 6.13 -8.63 -6.18
N LEU A 341 7.27 -8.85 -6.81
CA LEU A 341 8.50 -9.19 -6.10
C LEU A 341 8.98 -8.03 -5.22
N CYS A 342 8.76 -6.77 -5.63
CA CYS A 342 9.05 -5.61 -4.77
C CYS A 342 8.24 -5.62 -3.47
N ILE A 343 6.97 -6.01 -3.52
CA ILE A 343 6.15 -6.24 -2.32
C ILE A 343 6.66 -7.46 -1.55
N LEU A 344 6.86 -8.58 -2.25
CA LEU A 344 7.21 -9.85 -1.63
C LEU A 344 8.56 -9.78 -0.92
N GLU A 345 9.59 -9.19 -1.51
CA GLU A 345 10.94 -9.01 -0.94
C GLU A 345 11.06 -7.79 -0.03
N ARG A 346 10.07 -6.88 -0.04
CA ARG A 346 10.14 -5.59 0.67
C ARG A 346 11.37 -4.76 0.22
N GLU A 347 11.73 -4.86 -1.06
CA GLU A 347 12.76 -4.06 -1.72
C GLU A 347 12.66 -4.17 -3.26
N PRO A 348 13.17 -3.18 -4.03
CA PRO A 348 13.09 -3.22 -5.49
C PRO A 348 13.89 -4.37 -6.12
N VAL A 349 13.18 -5.32 -6.73
CA VAL A 349 13.73 -6.47 -7.45
C VAL A 349 13.83 -6.18 -8.95
N GLU A 350 15.01 -6.40 -9.53
CA GLU A 350 15.20 -6.33 -10.97
C GLU A 350 14.75 -7.63 -11.63
N VAL A 351 13.90 -7.51 -12.66
CA VAL A 351 13.38 -8.66 -13.42
C VAL A 351 13.60 -8.40 -14.90
N SER A 352 14.12 -9.41 -15.59
CA SER A 352 14.25 -9.42 -17.05
C SER A 352 13.39 -10.52 -17.65
N ASP A 353 12.46 -10.16 -18.53
CA ASP A 353 11.57 -11.10 -19.23
C ASP A 353 11.25 -10.57 -20.63
N SER A 354 11.20 -11.47 -21.63
CA SER A 354 10.82 -11.11 -23.01
C SER A 354 11.65 -9.97 -23.62
N GLY A 355 12.95 -9.92 -23.31
CA GLY A 355 13.89 -8.90 -23.79
C GLY A 355 13.72 -7.51 -23.17
N ARG A 356 12.94 -7.39 -22.08
CA ARG A 356 12.76 -6.15 -21.32
C ARG A 356 13.11 -6.36 -19.86
N SER A 357 13.65 -5.33 -19.24
CA SER A 357 13.95 -5.30 -17.82
C SER A 357 13.11 -4.24 -17.12
N ALA A 358 12.69 -4.54 -15.90
CA ALA A 358 12.00 -3.59 -15.03
C ALA A 358 12.45 -3.79 -13.58
N ARG A 359 12.45 -2.70 -12.84
CA ARG A 359 12.74 -2.68 -11.40
C ARG A 359 11.82 -1.68 -10.73
N ARG A 360 10.63 -2.16 -10.32
CA ARG A 360 9.64 -1.31 -9.66
C ARG A 360 10.05 -1.02 -8.22
N ASP A 361 9.85 0.23 -7.83
CA ASP A 361 10.07 0.73 -6.48
C ASP A 361 8.74 1.23 -5.92
N ASN A 362 8.64 1.31 -4.59
CA ASN A 362 7.44 1.73 -3.90
C ASN A 362 7.80 2.56 -2.65
N PRO A 363 7.34 3.81 -2.54
CA PRO A 363 7.64 4.65 -1.37
C PRO A 363 7.00 4.13 -0.08
N ASN A 364 6.03 3.21 -0.17
CA ASN A 364 5.28 2.66 0.96
C ASN A 364 5.78 1.28 1.42
N LEU A 365 6.97 0.82 1.02
CA LEU A 365 7.54 -0.46 1.52
C LEU A 365 7.69 -0.51 3.05
N TYR A 366 7.71 0.65 3.73
CA TYR A 366 7.71 0.71 5.19
C TYR A 366 6.41 0.20 5.82
N LEU A 367 5.29 0.18 5.09
CA LEU A 367 4.01 -0.36 5.57
C LEU A 367 3.99 -1.89 5.63
N LEU A 368 4.79 -2.55 4.79
CA LEU A 368 4.95 -4.00 4.76
C LEU A 368 5.65 -4.47 6.03
N ARG A 369 5.20 -5.58 6.59
CA ARG A 369 5.72 -6.19 7.82
C ARG A 369 5.88 -7.68 7.61
N ASN A 370 6.91 -8.27 8.21
CA ASN A 370 7.11 -9.70 8.17
C ASN A 370 6.36 -10.39 9.32
N VAL A 371 5.02 -10.34 9.29
CA VAL A 371 4.15 -10.81 10.36
C VAL A 371 2.93 -11.56 9.81
N PRO A 372 2.36 -12.51 10.56
CA PRO A 372 1.10 -13.12 10.18
C PRO A 372 -0.07 -12.15 10.31
N VAL A 373 -1.13 -12.39 9.54
CA VAL A 373 -2.40 -11.65 9.64
C VAL A 373 -3.42 -12.48 10.41
N LYS A 374 -3.87 -11.96 11.55
CA LYS A 374 -4.88 -12.59 12.41
C LYS A 374 -6.25 -12.48 11.76
N GLN A 375 -7.07 -13.52 11.94
CA GLN A 375 -8.47 -13.57 11.50
C GLN A 375 -8.69 -13.45 9.99
N MET A 376 -7.66 -13.70 9.16
CA MET A 376 -7.84 -13.69 7.70
C MET A 376 -8.96 -14.66 7.27
N ALA A 377 -9.11 -15.79 7.94
CA ALA A 377 -10.19 -16.75 7.72
C ALA A 377 -11.60 -16.15 7.82
N ARG A 378 -11.83 -15.13 8.65
CA ARG A 378 -13.13 -14.43 8.74
C ARG A 378 -13.45 -13.58 7.52
N TYR A 379 -12.44 -13.30 6.71
CA TYR A 379 -12.56 -12.62 5.42
C TYR A 379 -12.42 -13.59 4.26
N LEU A 380 -12.12 -14.87 4.50
CA LEU A 380 -12.04 -15.94 3.51
C LEU A 380 -13.32 -16.80 3.43
N LEU A 381 -14.25 -16.60 4.38
CA LEU A 381 -15.59 -17.18 4.47
C LEU A 381 -16.63 -16.07 4.36
#